data_AF-A0AAW6P7J2-F1
#
_entry.id   AF-A0AAW6P7J2-F1
#
_cell.length_a   1.000
_cell.length_b   1.000
_cell.length_c   1.000
_cell.angle_alpha   90.00
_cell.angle_beta   90.00
_cell.angle_gamma   90.00
#
_symmetry.space_group_name_H-M   'P 1'
#
loop_
_entity.id
_entity.type
_entity.pdbx_description
1 polymer ?
#
loop_
_entity_poly.entity_id
_entity_poly.type
_entity_poly.pdbx_seq_one_letter_code
_entity_poly.pdbx_strand_id
1 'polypeptide(L)'
;MSDTSLYLIAKQEAKASRRFRRLMAGATVSGVEFTVDDSWVGACVVSFLIEGVRRHDVLPSVDEAWLVAGLLSSPTAGVSEIRVLPAAGVDGSYRSAVEWGRSNKELLGELLNWWAL
;
A
#
# COMPACT_ATOMS: atom_id res chain seq x y z
N MET A 1 -5.95 43.17 -29.40
CA MET A 1 -4.72 42.58 -29.98
C MET A 1 -3.60 42.91 -29.01
N SER A 2 -2.95 41.99 -28.30
CA SER A 2 -2.93 40.54 -28.46
C SER A 2 -2.53 39.86 -27.15
N ASP A 3 -3.21 38.74 -26.91
CA ASP A 3 -2.74 37.49 -26.33
C ASP A 3 -2.17 37.49 -24.91
N THR A 4 -3.11 37.44 -23.97
CA THR A 4 -3.01 36.65 -22.74
C THR A 4 -2.63 35.20 -23.09
N SER A 5 -1.34 34.97 -23.28
CA SER A 5 -0.78 33.63 -23.37
C SER A 5 -0.86 33.01 -21.98
N LEU A 6 -2.05 32.49 -21.65
CA LEU A 6 -2.25 31.41 -20.71
C LEU A 6 -1.34 30.28 -21.17
N TYR A 7 -0.10 30.30 -20.66
CA TYR A 7 0.80 29.17 -20.77
C TYR A 7 0.07 28.02 -20.10
N LEU A 8 -0.49 27.14 -20.93
CA LEU A 8 -0.80 25.77 -20.59
C LEU A 8 0.37 25.28 -19.75
N ILE A 9 0.16 25.22 -18.43
CA ILE A 9 0.91 24.32 -17.59
C ILE A 9 0.61 22.98 -18.21
N ALA A 10 1.52 22.55 -19.07
CA ALA A 10 1.51 21.23 -19.64
C ALA A 10 1.18 20.31 -18.48
N LYS A 11 0.19 19.44 -18.68
CA LYS A 11 0.07 18.16 -17.99
C LYS A 11 1.41 17.45 -18.13
N GLN A 12 2.40 17.90 -17.39
CA GLN A 12 3.51 17.12 -16.97
C GLN A 12 2.81 16.20 -15.98
N GLU A 13 2.26 15.10 -16.48
CA GLU A 13 2.07 13.91 -15.68
C GLU A 13 3.38 13.78 -14.93
N ALA A 14 3.36 14.20 -13.66
CA ALA A 14 4.50 14.09 -12.78
C ALA A 14 4.80 12.62 -12.84
N LYS A 15 5.85 12.26 -13.58
CA LYS A 15 6.20 10.89 -13.92
C LYS A 15 6.31 10.21 -12.58
N ALA A 16 5.24 9.52 -12.17
CA ALA A 16 5.08 9.10 -10.78
C ALA A 16 6.37 8.37 -10.45
N SER A 17 7.05 8.82 -9.38
CA SER A 17 8.38 8.30 -9.07
C SER A 17 8.31 6.77 -9.16
N ARG A 18 9.34 6.09 -9.69
CA ARG A 18 9.29 4.63 -9.90
C ARG A 18 8.86 3.85 -8.65
N ARG A 19 8.98 4.45 -7.46
CA ARG A 19 8.52 3.95 -6.15
C ARG A 19 6.99 3.83 -6.01
N PHE A 20 6.22 4.56 -6.81
CA PHE A 20 4.75 4.57 -6.81
C PHE A 20 4.15 3.89 -8.05
N ARG A 21 4.97 3.17 -8.82
CA ARG A 21 4.51 2.50 -10.04
C ARG A 21 3.82 1.19 -9.68
N ARG A 22 2.51 1.19 -9.86
CA ARG A 22 1.64 0.04 -9.59
C ARG A 22 2.14 -1.26 -10.24
N LEU A 23 2.36 -2.28 -9.42
CA LEU A 23 2.88 -3.60 -9.78
C LEU A 23 1.81 -4.46 -10.45
N MET A 24 0.55 -4.33 -10.05
CA MET A 24 -0.56 -5.14 -10.59
C MET A 24 -1.85 -4.32 -10.61
N ALA A 25 -2.25 -3.81 -11.78
CA ALA A 25 -3.59 -3.27 -11.95
C ALA A 25 -4.61 -4.43 -12.01
N GLY A 26 -5.68 -4.36 -11.23
CA GLY A 26 -6.83 -5.29 -11.33
C GLY A 26 -6.68 -6.67 -10.67
N ALA A 27 -5.58 -6.97 -9.98
CA ALA A 27 -5.52 -8.16 -9.14
C ALA A 27 -6.27 -7.93 -7.82
N THR A 28 -6.90 -8.98 -7.28
CA THR A 28 -7.59 -8.93 -6.00
C THR A 28 -6.95 -9.92 -5.05
N VAL A 29 -6.63 -9.48 -3.83
CA VAL A 29 -6.22 -10.38 -2.76
C VAL A 29 -7.48 -10.83 -2.03
N SER A 30 -7.69 -12.15 -1.96
CA SER A 30 -8.82 -12.71 -1.22
C SER A 30 -8.77 -12.28 0.25
N GLY A 31 -9.90 -11.83 0.79
CA GLY A 31 -9.99 -11.38 2.19
C GLY A 31 -9.44 -9.98 2.47
N VAL A 32 -9.04 -9.23 1.45
CA VAL A 32 -8.58 -7.84 1.57
C VAL A 32 -9.52 -6.89 0.82
N GLU A 33 -9.98 -5.86 1.51
CA GLU A 33 -10.78 -4.78 0.92
C GLU A 33 -9.88 -3.64 0.45
N PHE A 34 -9.94 -3.31 -0.83
CA PHE A 34 -9.19 -2.18 -1.40
C PHE A 34 -10.15 -1.02 -1.71
N THR A 35 -9.93 0.11 -1.03
CA THR A 35 -10.69 1.36 -1.29
C THR A 35 -9.90 2.35 -2.14
N VAL A 36 -8.67 1.98 -2.49
CA VAL A 36 -7.76 2.76 -3.32
C VAL A 36 -8.02 2.41 -4.78
N ASP A 37 -8.39 3.41 -5.58
CA ASP A 37 -8.62 3.23 -7.00
C ASP A 37 -7.33 3.22 -7.83
N ASP A 38 -7.49 2.94 -9.12
CA ASP A 38 -6.39 2.81 -10.07
C ASP A 38 -5.62 4.11 -10.34
N SER A 39 -6.19 5.25 -9.96
CA SER A 39 -5.64 6.59 -10.17
C SER A 39 -4.87 7.14 -8.97
N TRP A 40 -4.96 6.47 -7.81
CA TRP A 40 -4.29 6.92 -6.59
C TRP A 40 -2.77 6.82 -6.68
N VAL A 41 -2.10 7.92 -6.33
CA VAL A 41 -0.64 8.00 -6.21
C VAL A 41 -0.31 8.60 -4.86
N GLY A 42 0.23 7.78 -3.96
CA GLY A 42 0.63 8.22 -2.64
C GLY A 42 0.69 7.07 -1.64
N ALA A 43 0.85 7.44 -0.37
CA ALA A 43 0.88 6.50 0.72
C ALA A 43 -0.48 5.83 0.94
N CYS A 44 -0.45 4.67 1.59
CA CYS A 44 -1.61 3.87 1.92
C CYS A 44 -1.53 3.38 3.36
N VAL A 45 -2.69 3.29 4.01
CA VAL A 45 -2.83 2.62 5.31
C VAL A 45 -3.31 1.20 5.06
N VAL A 46 -2.58 0.22 5.60
CA VAL A 46 -3.06 -1.16 5.76
C VAL A 46 -3.65 -1.25 7.17
N SER A 47 -4.97 -1.38 7.25
CA SER A 47 -5.71 -1.53 8.50
C SER A 47 -6.15 -2.98 8.67
N PHE A 48 -5.94 -3.56 9.84
CA PHE A 48 -6.29 -4.96 10.09
C PHE A 48 -6.60 -5.19 11.58
N LEU A 49 -7.34 -6.25 11.87
CA LEU A 49 -7.68 -6.68 13.22
C LEU A 49 -6.80 -7.87 13.60
N ILE A 50 -6.09 -7.77 14.73
CA ILE A 50 -5.31 -8.87 15.32
C ILE A 50 -5.64 -8.95 16.80
N GLU A 51 -6.04 -10.13 17.29
CA GLU A 51 -6.41 -10.34 18.69
C GLU A 51 -7.45 -9.32 19.23
N GLY A 52 -8.39 -8.90 18.37
CA GLY A 52 -9.41 -7.89 18.70
C GLY A 52 -8.90 -6.44 18.72
N VAL A 53 -7.62 -6.19 18.43
CA VAL A 53 -7.03 -4.86 18.37
C VAL A 53 -6.88 -4.40 16.92
N ARG A 54 -7.42 -3.22 16.59
CA ARG A 54 -7.23 -2.59 15.29
C ARG A 54 -5.81 -2.02 15.18
N ARG A 55 -5.08 -2.47 14.18
CA ARG A 55 -3.72 -1.99 13.84
C ARG A 55 -3.72 -1.29 12.49
N HIS A 56 -2.74 -0.42 12.31
CA HIS A 56 -2.53 0.38 11.13
C HIS A 56 -1.05 0.45 10.81
N ASP A 57 -0.69 0.06 9.59
CA ASP A 57 0.64 0.26 9.03
C ASP A 57 0.54 1.25 7.87
N VAL A 58 1.42 2.25 7.83
CA VAL A 58 1.45 3.25 6.77
C VAL A 58 2.61 2.94 5.82
N LEU A 59 2.26 2.63 4.58
CA LEU A 59 3.19 2.25 3.52
C LEU A 59 3.29 3.38 2.49
N PRO A 60 4.47 3.59 1.88
CA PRO A 60 4.71 4.73 1.00
C PRO A 60 3.98 4.64 -0.35
N SER A 61 3.46 3.46 -0.74
CA SER A 61 2.77 3.28 -2.02
C SER A 61 1.68 2.21 -1.94
N VAL A 62 0.81 2.20 -2.94
CA VAL A 62 -0.22 1.16 -3.15
C VAL A 62 0.42 -0.22 -3.22
N ASP A 63 1.55 -0.35 -3.91
CA ASP A 63 2.20 -1.65 -4.11
C ASP A 63 2.78 -2.23 -2.83
N GLU A 64 3.38 -1.37 -2.02
CA GLU A 64 3.91 -1.80 -0.73
C GLU A 64 2.77 -2.17 0.23
N ALA A 65 1.67 -1.41 0.22
CA ALA A 65 0.47 -1.77 0.98
C ALA A 65 -0.17 -3.07 0.49
N TRP A 66 -0.21 -3.29 -0.83
CA TRP A 66 -0.67 -4.53 -1.44
C TRP A 66 0.17 -5.73 -1.04
N LEU A 67 1.49 -5.60 -1.07
CA LEU A 67 2.40 -6.67 -0.66
C LEU A 67 2.16 -7.04 0.80
N VAL A 68 2.09 -6.05 1.69
CA VAL A 68 1.85 -6.26 3.12
C VAL A 68 0.46 -6.85 3.38
N ALA A 69 -0.59 -6.33 2.74
CA ALA A 69 -1.94 -6.87 2.88
C ALA A 69 -2.05 -8.29 2.30
N GLY A 70 -1.35 -8.58 1.21
CA GLY A 70 -1.21 -9.92 0.63
C GLY A 70 -0.58 -10.91 1.60
N LEU A 71 0.53 -10.53 2.24
CA LEU A 71 1.16 -11.34 3.27
C LEU A 71 0.20 -11.55 4.45
N LEU A 72 -0.41 -10.48 4.95
CA LEU A 72 -1.38 -10.53 6.05
C LEU A 72 -2.64 -11.35 5.73
N SER A 73 -3.01 -11.52 4.45
CA SER A 73 -4.17 -12.34 4.07
C SER A 73 -3.98 -13.84 4.30
N SER A 74 -2.75 -14.29 4.62
CA SER A 74 -2.50 -15.68 4.98
C SER A 74 -3.30 -16.09 6.22
N PRO A 75 -3.88 -17.31 6.26
CA PRO A 75 -4.49 -17.87 7.45
C PRO A 75 -3.55 -17.93 8.66
N THR A 76 -2.23 -18.05 8.43
CA THR A 76 -1.22 -18.10 9.50
C THR A 76 -0.96 -16.73 10.15
N ALA A 77 -1.37 -15.62 9.52
CA ALA A 77 -1.16 -14.30 10.09
C ALA A 77 -2.00 -14.03 11.36
N GLY A 78 -3.09 -14.78 11.56
CA GLY A 78 -4.00 -14.57 12.68
C GLY A 78 -4.73 -13.22 12.62
N VAL A 79 -4.79 -12.58 11.44
CA VAL A 79 -5.44 -11.28 11.24
C VAL A 79 -6.73 -11.40 10.43
N SER A 80 -7.59 -10.38 10.56
CA SER A 80 -8.87 -10.30 9.84
C SER A 80 -9.23 -8.86 9.50
N GLU A 81 -10.30 -8.68 8.72
CA GLU A 81 -10.82 -7.36 8.31
C GLU A 81 -9.73 -6.44 7.74
N ILE A 82 -8.93 -6.98 6.81
CA ILE A 82 -7.82 -6.27 6.19
C ILE A 82 -8.38 -5.28 5.18
N ARG A 83 -8.02 -4.00 5.34
CA ARG A 83 -8.40 -2.91 4.45
C ARG A 83 -7.18 -2.12 4.01
N VAL A 84 -7.15 -1.74 2.74
CA VAL A 84 -6.17 -0.79 2.20
C VAL A 84 -6.88 0.52 1.86
N LEU A 85 -6.44 1.58 2.52
CA LEU A 85 -7.04 2.91 2.48
C LEU A 85 -6.04 3.94 1.95
N PRO A 86 -6.49 4.98 1.23
CA PRO A 86 -5.61 6.10 0.88
C PRO A 86 -5.18 6.84 2.15
N ALA A 87 -3.90 7.23 2.23
CA ALA A 87 -3.39 8.04 3.32
C ALA A 87 -3.06 9.45 2.82
N ALA A 88 -3.69 10.48 3.40
CA ALA A 88 -3.19 11.84 3.25
C ALA A 88 -1.78 11.88 3.86
N GLY A 89 -0.79 12.36 3.11
CA GLY A 89 0.63 12.28 3.47
C GLY A 89 0.85 12.59 4.94
N VAL A 90 1.27 11.58 5.70
CA VAL A 90 1.51 11.73 7.14
C VAL A 90 2.94 12.24 7.28
N ASP A 91 3.13 13.36 7.97
CA ASP A 91 4.45 13.80 8.44
C ASP A 91 4.97 12.75 9.44
N GLY A 92 5.59 11.70 8.90
CA GLY A 92 6.01 10.53 9.63
C GLY A 92 6.78 9.59 8.71
N SER A 93 7.78 8.92 9.28
CA SER A 93 8.61 7.95 8.56
C SER A 93 7.74 6.82 8.03
N TYR A 94 7.43 6.83 6.73
CA TYR A 94 6.86 5.68 6.05
C TYR A 94 7.73 4.46 6.28
N ARG A 95 7.13 3.33 6.64
CA ARG A 95 7.86 2.07 6.71
C ARG A 95 7.73 1.39 5.36
N SER A 96 8.84 1.07 4.71
CA SER A 96 8.76 0.27 3.49
C SER A 96 8.26 -1.14 3.80
N ALA A 97 7.71 -1.86 2.82
CA ALA A 97 7.31 -3.26 3.00
C ALA A 97 8.47 -4.15 3.50
N VAL A 98 9.71 -3.85 3.07
CA VAL A 98 10.92 -4.54 3.55
C VAL A 98 11.20 -4.22 5.02
N GLU A 99 11.11 -2.96 5.42
CA GLU A 99 11.29 -2.55 6.82
C GLU A 99 10.18 -3.12 7.71
N TRP A 100 8.94 -3.18 7.19
CA TRP A 100 7.83 -3.86 7.83
C TRP A 100 8.15 -5.33 8.07
N GLY A 101 8.63 -6.04 7.05
CA GLY A 101 9.02 -7.44 7.18
C GLY A 101 10.15 -7.65 8.18
N ARG A 102 11.14 -6.75 8.24
CA ARG A 102 12.22 -6.81 9.25
C ARG A 102 11.70 -6.62 10.67
N SER A 103 10.76 -5.70 10.87
CA SER A 103 10.12 -5.49 12.17
C SER A 103 9.18 -6.63 12.59
N ASN A 104 8.75 -7.46 11.64
CA ASN A 104 7.82 -8.57 11.84
C ASN A 104 8.47 -9.91 11.43
N LYS A 105 9.76 -10.11 11.69
CA LYS A 105 10.56 -11.20 11.11
C LYS A 105 9.98 -12.60 11.35
N GLU A 106 9.47 -12.87 12.54
CA GLU A 106 8.88 -14.17 12.90
C GLU A 106 7.61 -14.43 12.10
N LEU A 107 6.68 -13.47 12.14
CA LEU A 107 5.47 -13.48 11.32
C LEU A 107 5.84 -13.63 9.83
N LEU A 108 6.77 -12.83 9.30
CA LEU A 108 7.20 -12.93 7.91
C LEU A 108 7.71 -14.33 7.55
N GLY A 109 8.46 -14.98 8.43
CA GLY A 109 8.93 -16.35 8.22
C GLY A 109 7.79 -17.36 8.11
N GLU A 110 6.79 -17.26 8.99
CA GLU A 110 5.59 -18.10 8.94
C GLU A 110 4.76 -17.86 7.68
N LEU A 111 4.66 -16.60 7.25
CA LEU A 111 3.96 -16.21 6.04
C LEU A 111 4.67 -16.74 4.79
N LEU A 112 5.98 -16.52 4.67
CA LEU A 112 6.76 -17.01 3.54
C LEU A 112 6.71 -18.55 3.45
N ASN A 113 6.81 -19.25 4.58
CA ASN A 113 6.64 -20.70 4.63
C ASN A 113 5.25 -21.14 4.13
N TRP A 114 4.18 -20.43 4.48
CA TRP A 114 2.83 -20.71 3.97
C TRP A 114 2.74 -20.58 2.45
N TRP A 115 3.38 -19.55 1.89
CA TRP A 115 3.46 -19.33 0.45
C TRP A 115 4.51 -20.24 -0.25
N ALA A 116 5.20 -21.11 0.50
CA ALA A 116 6.29 -21.96 0.03
C ALA A 116 7.45 -21.17 -0.63
N LEU A 117 7.79 -20.01 -0.04
CA LEU A 117 8.85 -19.10 -0.48
C LEU A 117 10.05 -19.08 0.47
#